data_AF-A0A962GBG1-F1
#
_entry.id   AF-A0A962GBG1-F1
#
_cell.length_a   1.000
_cell.length_b   1.000
_cell.length_c   1.000
_cell.angle_alpha   90.00
_cell.angle_beta   90.00
_cell.angle_gamma   90.00
#
_symmetry.space_group_name_H-M   'P 1'
#
loop_
_entity.id
_entity.type
_entity.pdbx_description
1 polymer ?
#
loop_
_entity_poly.entity_id
_entity_poly.type
_entity_poly.pdbx_seq_one_letter_code
_entity_poly.pdbx_strand_id
1 'polypeptide(L)'
;SPPMSEPIQKLTLGDTHLTLLGTAHVSRASADAVTRELNEGDYDAVAVELCPSRYAAIVDPDAMARMDLFQVLREGKGTMVIASLALGAYQQRLAEQFGIEPGAEMRAAVDHALEHHKPVWLIDREVGTTLKRVYRGMPWWRRFELLSSLLASVVSKEEVREDEIERIKDGDMLESAF
;
A
#
# COMPACT_ATOMS: atom_id res chain seq x y z
N SER A 1 -14.09 19.79 14.85
CA SER A 1 -13.47 18.97 15.92
C SER A 1 -11.97 19.03 15.78
N PRO A 2 -11.17 19.02 16.86
CA PRO A 2 -9.73 18.87 16.71
C PRO A 2 -9.45 17.51 16.04
N PRO A 3 -8.38 17.38 15.24
CA PRO A 3 -8.02 16.08 14.69
C PRO A 3 -7.75 15.13 15.86
N MET A 4 -8.36 13.94 15.83
CA MET A 4 -8.08 12.90 16.81
C MET A 4 -6.58 12.61 16.73
N SER A 5 -5.86 12.78 17.83
CA SER A 5 -4.45 12.38 17.91
C SER A 5 -4.36 10.87 17.72
N GLU A 6 -3.53 10.41 16.79
CA GLU A 6 -3.21 8.99 16.62
C GLU A 6 -2.77 8.38 17.96
N PRO A 7 -3.17 7.14 18.29
CA PRO A 7 -2.86 6.53 19.56
C PRO A 7 -1.37 6.21 19.66
N ILE A 8 -0.68 6.83 20.63
CA ILE A 8 0.72 6.55 20.96
C ILE A 8 0.78 5.74 22.26
N GLN A 9 1.51 4.64 22.26
CA GLN A 9 1.85 3.87 23.47
C GLN A 9 3.36 3.78 23.65
N LYS A 10 3.84 3.97 24.87
CA LYS A 10 5.25 3.83 25.22
C LYS A 10 5.44 2.61 26.11
N LEU A 11 6.41 1.77 25.76
CA LEU A 11 6.71 0.51 26.42
C LEU A 11 8.21 0.42 26.71
N THR A 12 8.57 -0.29 27.77
CA THR A 12 9.96 -0.60 28.09
C THR A 12 10.12 -2.10 28.18
N LEU A 13 11.05 -2.65 27.40
CA LEU A 13 11.42 -4.07 27.38
C LEU A 13 12.90 -4.19 27.74
N GLY A 14 13.18 -4.49 29.02
CA GLY A 14 14.55 -4.44 29.54
C GLY A 14 15.12 -3.03 29.40
N ASP A 15 16.24 -2.89 28.69
CA ASP A 15 16.88 -1.59 28.42
C ASP A 15 16.35 -0.90 27.15
N THR A 16 15.40 -1.53 26.43
CA THR A 16 14.85 -1.01 25.17
C THR A 16 13.57 -0.22 25.42
N HIS A 17 13.51 1.01 24.90
CA HIS A 17 12.31 1.84 24.92
C HIS A 17 11.63 1.78 23.55
N LEU A 18 10.35 1.45 23.52
CA LEU A 18 9.54 1.38 22.29
C LEU A 18 8.43 2.42 22.34
N THR A 19 8.30 3.20 21.26
CA THR A 19 7.12 4.02 21.00
C THR A 19 6.32 3.37 19.86
N LEU A 20 5.09 2.96 20.17
CA LEU A 20 4.14 2.42 19.22
C LEU A 20 3.18 3.52 18.79
N LEU A 21 3.22 3.90 17.52
CA LEU A 21 2.28 4.83 16.91
C LEU A 21 1.28 4.04 16.06
N GLY A 22 0.01 4.02 16.46
CA GLY A 22 -1.05 3.48 15.61
C GLY A 22 -1.31 4.43 14.44
N THR A 23 -1.51 3.89 13.25
CA THR A 23 -1.80 4.68 12.04
C THR A 23 -2.97 4.07 11.27
N ALA A 24 -3.85 4.91 10.73
CA ALA A 24 -4.81 4.46 9.72
C ALA A 24 -4.16 4.47 8.32
N HIS A 25 -4.15 3.32 7.63
CA HIS A 25 -3.79 3.24 6.21
C HIS A 25 -4.81 4.07 5.41
N VAL A 26 -4.33 4.98 4.56
CA VAL A 26 -5.16 5.95 3.79
C VAL A 26 -5.60 7.17 4.61
N SER A 27 -4.72 7.68 5.48
CA SER A 27 -4.95 8.96 6.18
C SER A 27 -3.72 9.86 6.09
N ARG A 28 -3.90 11.06 5.53
CA ARG A 28 -2.87 12.11 5.56
C ARG A 28 -2.49 12.47 7.00
N ALA A 29 -3.46 12.46 7.91
CA ALA A 29 -3.21 12.73 9.32
C ALA A 29 -2.25 11.70 9.95
N SER A 30 -2.29 10.43 9.51
CA SER A 30 -1.33 9.40 9.94
C SER A 30 0.09 9.76 9.50
N ALA A 31 0.27 10.17 8.24
CA ALA A 31 1.58 10.56 7.71
C ALA A 31 2.15 11.79 8.42
N ASP A 32 1.31 12.78 8.70
CA ASP A 32 1.70 13.97 9.47
C ASP A 32 2.07 13.60 10.92
N ALA A 33 1.33 12.67 11.54
CA ALA A 33 1.62 12.20 12.89
C ALA A 33 2.95 11.45 12.97
N VAL A 34 3.23 10.57 12.01
CA VAL A 34 4.53 9.87 11.88
C VAL A 34 5.67 10.88 11.74
N THR A 35 5.53 11.84 10.83
CA THR A 35 6.55 12.85 10.57
C THR A 35 6.82 13.69 11.81
N ARG A 36 5.77 14.11 12.52
CA ARG A 36 5.91 14.86 13.77
C ARG A 36 6.63 14.05 14.84
N GLU A 37 6.21 12.81 15.08
CA GLU A 37 6.79 11.96 16.11
C GLU A 37 8.29 11.69 15.85
N LEU A 38 8.65 11.40 14.60
CA LEU A 38 10.05 11.13 14.23
C LEU A 38 10.95 12.37 14.27
N ASN A 39 10.39 13.57 14.11
CA ASN A 39 11.12 14.83 14.23
C ASN A 39 11.30 15.29 15.68
N GLU A 40 10.32 15.04 16.54
CA GLU A 40 10.34 15.44 17.95
C GLU A 40 11.06 14.42 18.84
N GLY A 41 11.02 13.14 18.45
CA GLY A 41 11.60 12.03 19.22
C GLY A 41 13.04 11.70 18.83
N ASP A 42 13.81 11.22 19.82
CA ASP A 42 15.12 10.64 19.61
C ASP A 42 15.00 9.12 19.54
N TYR A 43 15.14 8.59 18.33
CA TYR A 43 14.95 7.17 18.02
C TYR A 43 16.20 6.60 17.34
N ASP A 44 16.67 5.43 17.78
CA ASP A 44 17.82 4.76 17.18
C ASP A 44 17.47 3.99 15.90
N ALA A 45 16.20 3.61 15.71
CA ALA A 45 15.71 2.85 14.57
C ALA A 45 14.20 3.05 14.38
N VAL A 46 13.69 2.73 13.20
CA VAL A 46 12.26 2.80 12.87
C VAL A 46 11.78 1.42 12.40
N ALA A 47 10.79 0.85 13.08
CA ALA A 47 10.14 -0.39 12.68
C ALA A 47 8.82 -0.09 11.97
N VAL A 48 8.61 -0.68 10.79
CA VAL A 48 7.42 -0.42 9.94
C VAL A 48 6.73 -1.74 9.62
N GLU A 49 5.40 -1.77 9.77
CA GLU A 49 4.53 -2.90 9.37
C GLU A 49 4.44 -3.01 7.84
N LEU A 50 5.58 -3.33 7.23
CA LEU A 50 5.77 -3.37 5.79
C LEU A 50 6.67 -4.56 5.43
N CYS A 51 6.30 -5.31 4.39
CA CYS A 51 7.11 -6.42 3.91
C CYS A 51 8.16 -5.98 2.87
N PRO A 52 9.26 -6.74 2.69
CA PRO A 52 10.35 -6.39 1.76
C PRO A 52 9.89 -6.03 0.35
N SER A 53 8.95 -6.76 -0.23
CA SER A 53 8.41 -6.45 -1.56
C SER A 53 7.71 -5.08 -1.64
N ARG A 54 6.93 -4.71 -0.62
CA ARG A 54 6.28 -3.39 -0.55
C ARG A 54 7.29 -2.29 -0.22
N TYR A 55 8.28 -2.56 0.65
CA TYR A 55 9.37 -1.63 0.91
C TYR A 55 10.16 -1.29 -0.35
N ALA A 56 10.53 -2.29 -1.15
CA ALA A 56 11.21 -2.07 -2.42
C ALA A 56 10.39 -1.18 -3.37
N ALA A 57 9.06 -1.35 -3.41
CA ALA A 57 8.17 -0.50 -4.20
C ALA A 57 8.05 0.93 -3.67
N ILE A 58 8.25 1.18 -2.37
CA ILE A 58 8.30 2.53 -1.80
C ILE A 58 9.61 3.23 -2.16
N VAL A 59 10.74 2.53 -1.96
CA VAL A 59 12.09 3.07 -2.16
C VAL A 59 12.40 3.28 -3.65
N ASP A 60 11.92 2.39 -4.51
CA ASP A 60 12.14 2.44 -5.95
C ASP A 60 10.88 2.06 -6.73
N PRO A 61 9.86 2.94 -6.74
CA PRO A 61 8.57 2.68 -7.40
C PRO A 61 8.71 2.44 -8.90
N ASP A 62 9.72 3.05 -9.50
CA ASP A 62 10.00 2.98 -10.93
C ASP A 62 10.86 1.75 -11.31
N ALA A 63 11.37 0.97 -10.36
CA ALA A 63 12.24 -0.18 -10.64
C ALA A 63 11.62 -1.14 -11.65
N MET A 64 10.35 -1.51 -11.43
CA MET A 64 9.62 -2.45 -12.26
C MET A 64 9.32 -1.85 -13.64
N ALA A 65 8.85 -0.59 -13.68
CA ALA A 65 8.60 0.12 -14.93
C ALA A 65 9.87 0.24 -15.78
N ARG A 66 11.02 0.55 -15.16
CA ARG A 66 12.31 0.60 -15.83
C ARG A 66 12.73 -0.77 -16.35
N MET A 67 12.57 -1.84 -15.57
CA MET A 67 12.87 -3.21 -16.03
C MET A 67 12.04 -3.58 -17.26
N ASP A 68 10.73 -3.29 -17.24
CA ASP A 68 9.82 -3.56 -18.35
C ASP A 68 10.19 -2.73 -19.58
N LEU A 69 10.47 -1.43 -19.40
CA LEU A 69 10.96 -0.56 -20.48
C LEU A 69 12.24 -1.09 -21.12
N PHE A 70 13.21 -1.52 -20.30
CA PHE A 70 14.46 -2.10 -20.78
C PHE A 70 14.22 -3.38 -21.59
N GLN A 71 13.31 -4.25 -21.15
CA GLN A 71 12.95 -5.46 -21.90
C GLN A 71 12.26 -5.12 -23.23
N VAL A 72 11.28 -4.22 -23.22
CA VAL A 72 10.53 -3.81 -24.41
C VAL A 72 11.44 -3.11 -25.42
N LEU A 73 12.37 -2.27 -24.96
CA LEU A 73 13.42 -1.66 -25.80
C LEU A 73 14.34 -2.73 -26.41
N ARG A 74 14.76 -3.72 -25.62
CA ARG A 74 15.61 -4.83 -26.08
C ARG A 74 14.92 -5.69 -27.14
N GLU A 75 13.60 -5.79 -27.09
CA GLU A 75 12.76 -6.47 -28.07
C GLU A 75 12.42 -5.61 -29.30
N GLY A 76 12.91 -4.37 -29.38
CA GLY A 76 12.70 -3.47 -30.53
C GLY A 76 11.30 -2.88 -30.64
N LYS A 77 10.49 -2.90 -29.57
CA LYS A 77 9.08 -2.46 -29.58
C LYS A 77 8.92 -0.98 -29.21
N GLY A 78 9.50 -0.08 -30.02
CA GLY A 78 9.57 1.36 -29.72
C GLY A 78 8.23 2.08 -29.49
N THR A 79 7.14 1.65 -30.14
CA THR A 79 5.79 2.23 -29.93
C THR A 79 5.20 1.88 -28.57
N MET A 80 5.46 0.67 -28.06
CA MET A 80 5.02 0.23 -26.73
C MET A 80 5.75 1.00 -25.62
N VAL A 81 7.03 1.34 -25.83
CA VAL A 81 7.83 2.15 -24.89
C VAL A 81 7.21 3.51 -24.65
N ILE A 82 6.80 4.20 -25.73
CA ILE A 82 6.15 5.52 -25.64
C ILE A 82 4.82 5.42 -24.88
N ALA A 83 4.03 4.36 -25.13
CA ALA A 83 2.78 4.11 -24.42
C ALA A 83 3.01 3.86 -22.92
N SER A 84 4.00 3.04 -22.56
CA SER A 84 4.37 2.78 -21.16
C SER A 84 4.81 4.06 -20.43
N LEU A 85 5.62 4.91 -21.07
CA LEU A 85 6.07 6.19 -20.50
C LEU A 85 4.90 7.18 -20.32
N ALA A 86 4.01 7.28 -21.30
CA ALA A 86 2.82 8.13 -21.21
C ALA A 86 1.87 7.69 -20.09
N LEU A 87 1.67 6.37 -19.95
CA LEU A 87 0.84 5.80 -18.89
C LEU A 87 1.45 6.03 -17.50
N GLY A 88 2.76 5.85 -17.35
CA GLY A 88 3.46 6.14 -16.09
C GLY A 88 3.34 7.62 -15.69
N ALA A 89 3.54 8.55 -16.63
CA ALA A 89 3.36 9.98 -16.38
C ALA A 89 1.90 10.35 -16.01
N TYR A 90 0.92 9.65 -16.57
CA TYR A 90 -0.49 9.82 -16.23
C TYR A 90 -0.80 9.29 -14.82
N GLN A 91 -0.26 8.12 -14.46
CA GLN A 91 -0.39 7.54 -13.12
C GLN A 91 0.24 8.43 -12.05
N GLN A 92 1.41 9.01 -12.32
CA GLN A 92 2.09 9.91 -11.39
C GLN A 92 1.30 11.20 -11.17
N ARG A 93 0.71 11.77 -12.22
CA ARG A 93 -0.20 12.93 -12.10
C ARG A 93 -1.46 12.63 -11.30
N LEU A 94 -2.03 11.44 -11.42
CA LEU A 94 -3.20 11.04 -10.62
C LEU A 94 -2.82 10.88 -9.15
N ALA A 95 -1.67 10.28 -8.84
CA ALA A 95 -1.17 10.15 -7.47
C ALA A 95 -1.00 11.53 -6.80
N GLU A 96 -0.43 12.51 -7.53
CA GLU A 96 -0.30 13.90 -7.07
C GLU A 96 -1.66 14.59 -6.83
N GLN A 97 -2.68 14.31 -7.66
CA GLN A 97 -4.01 14.93 -7.56
C GLN A 97 -4.87 14.41 -6.40
N PHE A 98 -4.78 13.13 -6.06
CA PHE A 98 -5.62 12.54 -5.00
C PHE A 98 -5.03 12.70 -3.60
N GLY A 99 -3.77 13.13 -3.46
CA GLY A 99 -3.17 13.64 -2.22
C GLY A 99 -3.15 12.67 -1.02
N ILE A 100 -3.59 11.43 -1.20
CA ILE A 100 -3.60 10.36 -0.21
C ILE A 100 -3.11 9.11 -0.94
N GLU A 101 -1.80 8.88 -0.90
CA GLU A 101 -1.24 7.60 -1.32
C GLU A 101 -1.53 6.56 -0.23
N PRO A 102 -2.15 5.42 -0.55
CA PRO A 102 -2.22 4.31 0.39
C PRO A 102 -0.81 3.94 0.87
N GLY A 103 -0.58 3.98 2.18
CA GLY A 103 0.74 3.75 2.75
C GLY A 103 1.63 4.98 2.83
N ALA A 104 1.10 6.20 2.64
CA ALA A 104 1.83 7.45 2.83
C ALA A 104 2.47 7.55 4.22
N GLU A 105 1.82 7.00 5.25
CA GLU A 105 2.36 6.93 6.61
C GLU A 105 3.63 6.06 6.71
N MET A 106 3.65 4.93 6.01
CA MET A 106 4.82 4.04 5.95
C MET A 106 5.93 4.65 5.09
N ARG A 107 5.57 5.30 3.98
CA ARG A 107 6.51 6.07 3.15
C ARG A 107 7.19 7.16 3.99
N ALA A 108 6.42 7.97 4.72
CA ALA A 108 6.96 9.01 5.59
C ALA A 108 7.94 8.45 6.64
N ALA A 109 7.63 7.30 7.25
CA ALA A 109 8.52 6.63 8.19
C ALA A 109 9.82 6.16 7.53
N VAL A 110 9.73 5.56 6.34
CA VAL A 110 10.88 5.07 5.58
C VAL A 110 11.78 6.22 5.12
N ASP A 111 11.19 7.25 4.50
CA ASP A 111 11.92 8.39 3.96
C ASP A 111 12.66 9.14 5.08
N HIS A 112 11.97 9.42 6.19
CA HIS A 112 12.59 10.06 7.36
C HIS A 112 13.77 9.27 7.91
N ALA A 113 13.61 7.95 8.07
CA ALA A 113 14.68 7.09 8.56
C ALA A 113 15.88 7.08 7.61
N LEU A 114 15.66 7.01 6.29
CA LEU A 114 16.73 7.04 5.29
C LEU A 114 17.47 8.39 5.30
N GLU A 115 16.73 9.51 5.34
CA GLU A 115 17.27 10.87 5.41
C GLU A 115 18.15 11.09 6.65
N HIS A 116 17.75 10.52 7.80
CA HIS A 116 18.48 10.63 9.07
C HIS A 116 19.45 9.47 9.31
N HIS A 117 19.67 8.61 8.32
CA HIS A 117 20.55 7.45 8.39
C HIS A 117 20.23 6.49 9.56
N LYS A 118 18.95 6.38 9.89
CA LYS A 118 18.41 5.46 10.89
C LYS A 118 18.08 4.12 10.23
N PRO A 119 18.36 2.98 10.88
CA PRO A 119 17.93 1.67 10.41
C PRO A 119 16.40 1.58 10.29
N VAL A 120 15.94 1.00 9.19
CA VAL A 120 14.53 0.62 8.97
C VAL A 120 14.38 -0.89 9.19
N TRP A 121 13.49 -1.29 10.10
CA TRP A 121 13.15 -2.68 10.37
C TRP A 121 11.77 -3.02 9.79
N LEU A 122 11.75 -3.99 8.90
CA LEU A 122 10.53 -4.49 8.27
C LEU A 122 9.92 -5.57 9.15
N ILE A 123 8.77 -5.30 9.76
CA ILE A 123 8.14 -6.19 10.75
C ILE A 123 6.88 -6.90 10.23
N ASP A 124 6.64 -6.88 8.92
CA ASP A 124 5.56 -7.64 8.28
C ASP A 124 6.08 -8.78 7.38
N ARG A 125 5.24 -9.80 7.21
CA ARG A 125 5.51 -10.95 6.35
C ARG A 125 5.33 -10.61 4.89
N GLU A 126 6.02 -11.35 4.02
CA GLU A 126 5.78 -11.28 2.58
C GLU A 126 4.31 -11.47 2.21
N VAL A 127 3.71 -10.43 1.60
CA VAL A 127 2.29 -10.41 1.21
C VAL A 127 1.94 -11.59 0.30
N GLY A 128 2.87 -11.97 -0.58
CA GLY A 128 2.70 -13.13 -1.46
C GLY A 128 2.53 -14.45 -0.70
N THR A 129 3.15 -14.60 0.47
CA THR A 129 2.98 -15.79 1.31
C THR A 129 1.57 -15.85 1.90
N THR A 130 1.05 -14.71 2.36
CA THR A 130 -0.34 -14.59 2.86
C THR A 130 -1.34 -14.90 1.77
N LEU A 131 -1.21 -14.27 0.60
CA LEU A 131 -2.11 -14.49 -0.54
C LEU A 131 -2.10 -15.94 -1.01
N LYS A 132 -0.92 -16.57 -1.10
CA LYS A 132 -0.81 -18.00 -1.45
C LYS A 132 -1.52 -18.90 -0.44
N ARG A 133 -1.45 -18.58 0.86
CA ARG A 133 -2.14 -19.35 1.91
C ARG A 133 -3.65 -19.21 1.80
N VAL A 134 -4.15 -17.98 1.63
CA VAL A 134 -5.59 -17.70 1.44
C VAL A 134 -6.11 -18.43 0.20
N TYR A 135 -5.39 -18.32 -0.93
CA TYR A 135 -5.75 -18.99 -2.17
C TYR A 135 -5.79 -20.53 -2.04
N ARG A 136 -4.82 -21.12 -1.34
CA ARG A 136 -4.78 -22.57 -1.08
C ARG A 136 -5.91 -23.04 -0.18
N GLY A 137 -6.30 -22.26 0.83
CA GLY A 137 -7.43 -22.56 1.71
C GLY A 137 -8.80 -22.38 1.06
N MET A 138 -8.86 -21.74 -0.11
CA MET A 138 -10.10 -21.45 -0.80
C MET A 138 -10.61 -22.65 -1.62
N PRO A 139 -11.88 -23.05 -1.46
CA PRO A 139 -12.51 -24.05 -2.33
C PRO A 139 -12.52 -23.60 -3.79
N TRP A 140 -12.51 -24.56 -4.71
CA TRP A 140 -12.37 -24.28 -6.14
C TRP A 140 -13.47 -23.36 -6.69
N TRP A 141 -14.72 -23.46 -6.20
CA TRP A 141 -15.83 -22.60 -6.65
C TRP A 141 -15.64 -21.13 -6.28
N ARG A 142 -15.16 -20.83 -5.06
CA ARG A 142 -14.84 -19.45 -4.65
C ARG A 142 -13.69 -18.85 -5.47
N ARG A 143 -12.79 -19.69 -6.00
CA ARG A 143 -11.75 -19.21 -6.93
C ARG A 143 -12.36 -18.75 -8.26
N PHE A 144 -13.36 -19.46 -8.76
CA PHE A 144 -14.11 -19.03 -9.95
C PHE A 144 -14.90 -17.75 -9.69
N GLU A 145 -15.52 -17.64 -8.51
CA GLU A 145 -16.23 -16.43 -8.09
C GLU A 145 -15.29 -15.22 -8.03
N LEU A 146 -14.12 -15.34 -7.37
CA LEU A 146 -13.09 -14.28 -7.37
C LEU A 146 -12.61 -13.93 -8.78
N LEU A 147 -12.40 -14.92 -9.64
CA LEU A 147 -11.98 -14.66 -11.02
C LEU A 147 -13.08 -13.90 -11.78
N SER A 148 -14.35 -14.31 -11.60
CA SER A 148 -15.48 -13.66 -12.23
C SER A 148 -15.68 -12.22 -11.73
N SER A 149 -15.48 -11.96 -10.44
CA SER A 149 -15.60 -10.61 -9.87
C SER A 149 -14.46 -9.70 -10.32
N LEU A 150 -13.23 -10.20 -10.43
CA LEU A 150 -12.11 -9.45 -11.01
C LEU A 150 -12.38 -9.10 -12.47
N LEU A 151 -12.82 -10.07 -13.28
CA LEU A 151 -13.19 -9.82 -14.69
C LEU A 151 -14.34 -8.81 -14.79
N ALA A 152 -15.38 -8.95 -13.95
CA ALA A 152 -16.48 -8.00 -13.88
C ALA A 152 -15.99 -6.61 -13.49
N SER A 153 -15.07 -6.46 -12.52
CA SER A 153 -14.52 -5.16 -12.12
C SER A 153 -13.73 -4.45 -13.23
N VAL A 154 -13.07 -5.21 -14.11
CA VAL A 154 -12.34 -4.66 -15.26
C VAL A 154 -13.32 -4.17 -16.32
N VAL A 155 -14.44 -4.87 -16.50
CA VAL A 155 -15.51 -4.50 -17.45
C VAL A 155 -16.40 -3.37 -16.90
N SER A 156 -16.70 -3.39 -15.61
CA SER A 156 -17.52 -2.41 -14.88
C SER A 156 -16.82 -1.05 -14.70
N LYS A 157 -15.49 -1.00 -14.88
CA LYS A 157 -14.73 0.26 -14.94
C LYS A 157 -15.16 1.18 -16.10
N GLU A 158 -15.94 0.68 -17.07
CA GLU A 158 -16.51 1.49 -18.15
C GLU A 158 -17.99 1.87 -17.94
N GLU A 159 -18.82 1.13 -17.20
CA GLU A 159 -20.21 1.52 -16.90
C GLU A 159 -20.69 0.88 -15.59
N VAL A 160 -20.58 1.59 -14.46
CA VAL A 160 -21.34 1.24 -13.25
C VAL A 160 -22.76 1.77 -13.44
N ARG A 161 -23.70 0.89 -13.78
CA ARG A 161 -25.13 1.21 -13.77
C ARG A 161 -25.72 0.97 -12.38
N GLU A 162 -26.69 1.82 -12.02
CA GLU A 162 -27.34 1.89 -10.70
C GLU A 162 -27.92 0.55 -10.20
N ASP A 163 -28.23 -0.37 -11.11
CA ASP A 163 -28.81 -1.69 -10.83
C ASP A 163 -27.88 -2.70 -10.13
N GLU A 164 -26.56 -2.48 -10.12
CA GLU A 164 -25.60 -3.34 -9.40
C GLU A 164 -25.38 -2.89 -7.94
N ILE A 165 -25.73 -1.63 -7.61
CA ILE A 165 -25.61 -1.06 -6.26
C ILE A 165 -26.67 -1.65 -5.30
N GLU A 166 -27.85 -2.02 -5.81
CA GLU A 166 -28.92 -2.61 -4.99
C GLU A 166 -28.60 -4.05 -4.54
N ARG A 167 -27.89 -4.85 -5.37
CA ARG A 167 -27.50 -6.23 -4.99
C ARG A 167 -26.46 -6.28 -3.88
N ILE A 168 -25.62 -5.25 -3.76
CA ILE A 168 -24.64 -5.15 -2.68
C ILE A 168 -25.33 -4.83 -1.33
N LYS A 169 -26.52 -4.23 -1.34
CA LYS A 169 -27.29 -3.94 -0.12
C LYS A 169 -28.05 -5.15 0.42
N ASP A 170 -28.42 -6.11 -0.43
CA ASP A 170 -29.24 -7.27 -0.04
C ASP A 170 -28.44 -8.56 0.24
N GLY A 171 -27.10 -8.52 0.12
CA GLY A 171 -26.24 -9.70 0.27
C GLY A 171 -25.21 -9.55 1.39
N ASP A 172 -25.67 -9.57 2.63
CA ASP A 172 -25.00 -10.06 3.86
C ASP A 172 -23.46 -10.24 3.87
N MET A 173 -22.70 -9.20 3.50
CA MET A 173 -21.23 -9.19 3.48
C MET A 173 -20.61 -8.36 4.61
N LEU A 174 -21.34 -8.14 5.72
CA LEU A 174 -20.81 -7.43 6.90
C LEU A 174 -20.90 -8.22 8.22
N GLU A 175 -21.33 -9.48 8.23
CA GLU A 175 -21.40 -10.28 9.46
C GLU A 175 -20.28 -11.33 9.63
N SER A 176 -19.31 -11.40 8.69
CA SER A 176 -18.21 -12.40 8.76
C SER A 176 -16.79 -11.82 8.77
N ALA A 177 -16.66 -10.50 8.97
CA ALA A 177 -15.36 -9.83 9.13
C ALA A 177 -15.02 -9.46 10.58
N PHE A 178 -15.80 -9.96 11.56
CA PHE A 178 -15.48 -9.93 12.99
C PHE A 178 -15.57 -11.33 13.59
#